data_AF-A0ABD5LUQ1-F1
#
_entry.id   AF-A0ABD5LUQ1-F1
#
_cell.length_a   1.000
_cell.length_b   1.000
_cell.length_c   1.000
_cell.angle_alpha   90.00
_cell.angle_beta   90.00
_cell.angle_gamma   90.00
#
_symmetry.space_group_name_H-M   'P 1'
#
loop_
_entity.id
_entity.type
_entity.pdbx_description
1 polymer ?
#
loop_
_entity_poly.entity_id
_entity_poly.type
_entity_poly.pdbx_seq_one_letter_code
_entity_poly.pdbx_strand_id
1 'polypeptide(L)' 'MITRIARQKNAEQRLAMALRQLNDAIKEVHKTGLDVEVSTLAMMTSRGPLTQVDLKTFRAEGAPPVLKVVGD' A
#
# COMPACT_ATOMS: atom_id res chain seq x y z
N MET A 1 -13.62 -0.57 28.24
CA MET A 1 -13.72 0.65 27.40
C MET A 1 -12.34 1.21 27.05
N ILE A 2 -11.45 1.44 28.04
CA ILE A 2 -10.06 1.95 27.84
C ILE A 2 -9.24 1.08 26.88
N THR A 3 -9.38 -0.25 26.94
CA THR A 3 -8.66 -1.20 26.07
C THR A 3 -9.05 -1.15 24.59
N ARG A 4 -10.30 -0.80 24.26
CA ARG A 4 -10.75 -0.66 22.86
C ARG A 4 -10.17 0.60 22.23
N ILE A 5 -10.19 1.72 22.97
CA ILE A 5 -9.64 3.00 22.53
C ILE A 5 -8.12 2.88 22.33
N ALA A 6 -7.41 2.22 23.26
CA ALA A 6 -5.98 1.98 23.13
C ALA A 6 -5.64 1.11 21.91
N ARG A 7 -6.41 0.04 21.64
CA ARG A 7 -6.23 -0.80 20.46
C ARG A 7 -6.46 -0.04 19.15
N GLN A 8 -7.50 0.80 19.10
CA GLN A 8 -7.78 1.63 17.93
C GLN A 8 -6.62 2.61 17.67
N LYS A 9 -6.19 3.35 18.69
CA LYS A 9 -5.08 4.30 18.57
C LYS A 9 -3.79 3.62 18.09
N ASN A 10 -3.48 2.44 18.63
CA ASN A 10 -2.32 1.66 18.18
C ASN A 10 -2.44 1.21 16.73
N ALA A 11 -3.63 0.80 16.28
CA ALA A 11 -3.87 0.40 14.90
C ALA A 11 -3.70 1.59 13.93
N GLU A 12 -4.27 2.76 14.29
CA GLU A 12 -4.13 4.00 13.51
C GLU A 12 -2.68 4.46 13.43
N GLN A 13 -1.93 4.40 14.54
CA GLN A 13 -0.50 4.72 14.55
C GLN A 13 0.32 3.79 13.66
N ARG A 14 0.06 2.47 13.71
CA ARG A 14 0.71 1.51 12.83
C ARG A 14 0.43 1.80 11.35
N LEU A 15 -0.81 2.11 11.01
CA LEU A 15 -1.19 2.48 9.65
C LEU A 15 -0.48 3.76 9.19
N ALA A 16 -0.41 4.79 10.04
CA ALA A 16 0.30 6.04 9.73
C ALA A 16 1.81 5.84 9.54
N MET A 17 2.42 4.90 10.26
CA MET A 17 3.83 4.54 10.05
C MET A 17 4.03 3.80 8.72
N ALA A 18 3.18 2.82 8.43
CA ALA A 18 3.23 2.08 7.17
C ALA A 18 3.04 3.01 5.95
N LEU A 19 2.11 3.97 6.03
CA LEU A 19 1.88 4.95 4.96
C LEU A 19 3.10 5.83 4.71
N ARG A 20 3.82 6.24 5.77
CA ARG A 20 5.08 7.00 5.61
C ARG A 20 6.15 6.17 4.91
N GLN A 21 6.35 4.93 5.34
CA GLN A 21 7.31 4.02 4.71
C GLN A 21 6.97 3.75 3.24
N LEU A 22 5.68 3.56 2.93
CA LEU A 22 5.21 3.41 1.56
C LEU A 22 5.53 4.65 0.71
N ASN A 23 5.23 5.84 1.22
CA ASN A 23 5.50 7.08 0.50
C ASN A 23 7.00 7.28 0.24
N ASP A 24 7.86 6.92 1.19
CA ASP A 24 9.30 6.99 0.99
C ASP A 24 9.79 5.96 -0.03
N ALA A 25 9.24 4.74 -0.01
CA ALA A 25 9.53 3.73 -1.03
C ALA A 25 9.12 4.18 -2.44
N ILE A 26 7.95 4.81 -2.60
CA ILE A 26 7.50 5.36 -3.89
C ILE A 26 8.47 6.43 -4.39
N LYS A 27 8.97 7.31 -3.51
CA LYS A 27 9.97 8.32 -3.90
C LYS A 27 11.27 7.66 -4.38
N GLU A 28 11.75 6.62 -3.70
CA GLU A 28 12.96 5.91 -4.13
C GLU A 28 12.76 5.22 -5.48
N VAL A 29 11.59 4.60 -5.72
CA VAL A 29 11.26 4.04 -7.04
C VAL A 29 11.27 5.14 -8.12
N HIS A 30 10.70 6.31 -7.83
CA HIS A 30 10.67 7.40 -8.80
C HIS A 30 12.07 7.90 -9.21
N LYS A 31 13.03 7.90 -8.29
CA LYS A 31 14.44 8.23 -8.60
C LYS A 31 15.09 7.27 -9.62
N THR A 32 14.51 6.08 -9.82
CA THR A 32 14.99 5.11 -10.82
C THR A 32 14.42 5.35 -12.22
N GLY A 33 13.55 6.35 -12.39
CA GLY A 33 12.83 6.60 -13.65
C GLY A 33 11.61 5.69 -13.86
N LEU A 34 11.16 5.02 -12.80
CA LEU A 34 9.92 4.24 -12.78
C LEU A 34 8.80 5.05 -12.13
N ASP A 35 7.60 4.94 -12.66
CA ASP A 35 6.39 5.42 -12.00
C ASP A 35 5.70 4.27 -11.25
N VAL A 36 4.82 4.62 -10.31
CA VAL A 36 4.06 3.66 -9.51
C VAL A 36 2.57 3.85 -9.79
N GLU A 37 1.93 2.77 -10.26
CA GLU A 37 0.48 2.68 -10.38
C GLU A 37 -0.09 2.14 -9.06
N VAL A 38 -1.09 2.84 -8.52
CA VAL A 38 -1.83 2.43 -7.34
C VAL A 38 -3.23 2.02 -7.75
N SER A 39 -3.61 0.79 -7.46
CA SER A 39 -4.97 0.31 -7.63
C SER A 39 -5.51 -0.24 -6.31
N THR A 40 -6.83 -0.38 -6.22
CA THR A 40 -7.48 -0.97 -5.05
C THR A 40 -8.20 -2.24 -5.44
N LEU A 41 -8.04 -3.26 -4.63
CA LEU A 41 -8.73 -4.54 -4.74
C LEU A 41 -9.64 -4.71 -3.54
N ALA A 42 -10.75 -5.42 -3.73
CA ALA A 42 -11.63 -5.82 -2.63
C ALA A 42 -11.32 -7.26 -2.23
N MET A 43 -10.83 -7.46 -1.00
CA MET A 43 -10.64 -8.78 -0.41
C MET A 43 -11.84 -9.13 0.46
N MET A 44 -12.50 -10.25 0.21
CA MET A 44 -13.64 -10.68 1.02
C MET A 44 -13.17 -11.26 2.36
N THR A 45 -13.69 -10.72 3.45
CA THR A 45 -13.45 -11.23 4.81
C THR A 45 -14.77 -11.61 5.48
N SER A 46 -14.70 -12.32 6.61
CA SER A 46 -15.87 -12.62 7.45
C SER A 46 -16.57 -11.37 8.01
N ARG A 47 -15.94 -10.19 7.92
CA ARG A 47 -16.49 -8.90 8.33
C ARG A 47 -16.92 -8.00 7.17
N GLY A 48 -16.92 -8.52 5.94
CA GLY A 48 -17.22 -7.77 4.72
C GLY A 48 -15.98 -7.49 3.85
N PRO A 49 -16.13 -6.70 2.78
CA PRO A 49 -15.03 -6.37 1.89
C PRO A 49 -13.98 -5.50 2.60
N LEU A 50 -12.72 -5.91 2.52
CA LEU A 50 -11.55 -5.17 2.97
C LEU A 50 -10.85 -4.58 1.75
N THR A 51 -10.59 -3.28 1.77
CA THR A 51 -9.79 -2.63 0.71
C THR A 51 -8.33 -3.04 0.85
N GLN A 52 -7.80 -3.68 -0.19
CA GLN A 52 -6.39 -3.98 -0.37
C GLN A 52 -5.78 -2.99 -1.37
N VAL A 53 -4.56 -2.53 -1.10
CA VAL A 53 -3.79 -1.68 -2.02
C VAL A 53 -2.92 -2.60 -2.88
N ASP A 54 -3.02 -2.47 -4.20
CA ASP A 54 -2.18 -3.14 -5.19
C ASP A 54 -1.25 -2.10 -5.85
N LEU A 55 0.04 -2.43 -5.95
CA LEU A 55 1.09 -1.52 -6.39
C LEU A 55 1.89 -2.17 -7.51
N LYS A 56 2.06 -1.43 -8.62
CA LYS A 56 2.86 -1.85 -9.77
C LYS A 56 3.80 -0.73 -10.17
N THR A 57 5.03 -1.06 -10.53
CA THR A 57 5.97 -0.04 -11.06
C THR A 57 6.08 -0.17 -12.56
N PHE A 58 6.04 0.91 -13.32
CA PHE A 58 6.10 0.89 -14.79
C PHE A 58 7.04 1.98 -15.31
N ARG A 59 7.53 1.86 -16.54
CA ARG A 59 8.26 2.97 -17.18
C ARG A 59 7.27 3.89 -17.90
N ALA A 60 7.42 5.20 -17.73
CA ALA A 60 6.65 6.20 -18.48
C ALA A 60 6.79 6.04 -20.01
N GLU A 61 7.94 5.53 -20.47
CA GLU A 61 8.25 5.32 -21.90
C GLU A 61 7.68 4.01 -22.49
N GLY A 62 6.70 3.39 -21.84
CA GLY A 62 5.99 2.21 -22.38
C GLY A 62 6.71 0.87 -22.20
N ALA A 63 7.78 0.82 -21.40
CA ALA A 63 8.44 -0.43 -21.07
C ALA A 63 7.68 -1.19 -19.95
N PRO A 64 7.68 -2.54 -19.98
CA PRO A 64 6.91 -3.35 -19.05
C PRO A 64 7.35 -3.18 -17.57
N PRO A 65 6.43 -3.41 -16.63
CA PRO A 65 6.65 -3.18 -15.21
C PRO A 65 7.77 -4.05 -14.62
N VAL A 66 8.60 -3.47 -13.75
CA VAL A 66 9.76 -4.17 -13.14
C VAL A 66 9.37 -4.85 -11.83
N LEU A 67 8.39 -4.32 -11.10
CA LEU A 67 7.87 -4.90 -9.84
C LEU A 67 6.38 -5.19 -9.94
N LYS A 68 6.01 -6.42 -9.61
CA LYS A 68 4.64 -6.90 -9.48
C LYS A 68 4.45 -7.38 -8.04
N VAL A 69 3.73 -6.62 -7.22
CA VAL A 69 3.37 -7.07 -5.86
C VAL A 69 1.91 -7.50 -5.88
N VAL A 70 1.69 -8.80 -6.09
CA VAL A 70 0.39 -9.44 -5.82
C VAL A 70 0.58 -10.28 -4.57
N GLY A 71 -0.35 -10.16 -3.63
CA GLY A 71 -0.35 -10.97 -2.42
C GLY A 71 -0.29 -12.47 -2.77
N ASP A 72 0.57 -13.19 -2.04
CA ASP A 72 0.39 -14.63 -1.85
C ASP A 72 -0.97 -14.92 -1.19
#